data_AF-A0A1J3IYE0-F1
#
_entry.id   AF-A0A1J3IYE0-F1
#
_cell.length_a   1.000
_cell.length_b   1.000
_cell.length_c   1.000
_cell.angle_alpha   90.00
_cell.angle_beta   90.00
_cell.angle_gamma   90.00
#
_symmetry.space_group_name_H-M   'P 1'
#
loop_
_entity.id
_entity.type
_entity.pdbx_description
1 polymer ?
#
loop_
_entity_poly.entity_id
_entity_poly.type
_entity_poly.pdbx_seq_one_letter_code
_entity_poly.pdbx_strand_id
1 'polypeptide(L)'
;MLYDSIQKLKTFDGSIRIYPGHGSGSACGKSIGAGNFCTLGAQNANNYGFKFADKEEFIKAVASNIPKPPRYFFFDAGLNQKGADSYQKV
;
A
#
# COMPACT_ATOMS: atom_id res chain seq x y z
N MET A 1 6.13 -4.39 -11.19
CA MET A 1 6.06 -3.44 -10.04
C MET A 1 4.66 -2.81 -9.96
N LEU A 2 4.25 -2.30 -8.79
CA LEU A 2 2.87 -2.01 -8.33
C LEU A 2 1.71 -2.14 -9.33
N TYR A 3 1.68 -1.38 -10.44
CA TYR A 3 0.67 -1.50 -11.50
C TYR A 3 0.44 -2.96 -11.93
N ASP A 4 1.53 -3.66 -12.26
CA ASP A 4 1.48 -5.05 -12.73
C ASP A 4 0.94 -5.98 -11.63
N SER A 5 1.22 -5.68 -10.35
CA SER A 5 0.68 -6.43 -9.22
C SER A 5 -0.81 -6.22 -9.07
N ILE A 6 -1.31 -5.01 -9.29
CA ILE A 6 -2.75 -4.71 -9.29
C ILE A 6 -3.46 -5.45 -10.43
N GLN A 7 -2.86 -5.51 -11.63
CA GLN A 7 -3.46 -6.29 -12.73
C GLN A 7 -3.56 -7.78 -12.40
N LYS A 8 -2.56 -8.34 -11.70
CA LYS A 8 -2.64 -9.72 -11.18
C LYS A 8 -3.73 -9.88 -10.13
N LEU A 9 -3.86 -8.93 -9.19
CA LEU A 9 -4.91 -8.99 -8.18
C LEU A 9 -6.31 -8.98 -8.80
N LYS A 10 -6.53 -8.22 -9.88
CA LYS A 10 -7.83 -8.17 -10.57
C LYS A 10 -8.30 -9.51 -11.14
N THR A 11 -7.42 -10.49 -11.33
CA THR A 11 -7.82 -11.82 -11.84
C THR A 11 -8.32 -12.76 -10.74
N PHE A 12 -8.21 -12.37 -9.47
CA PHE A 12 -8.70 -13.18 -8.36
C PHE A 12 -10.16 -12.89 -8.00
N ASP A 13 -10.76 -13.79 -7.23
CA ASP A 13 -12.14 -13.69 -6.76
C ASP A 13 -12.36 -12.44 -5.90
N GLY A 14 -13.41 -11.68 -6.22
CA GLY A 14 -13.78 -10.45 -5.50
C GLY A 14 -14.17 -10.66 -4.03
N SER A 15 -14.52 -11.89 -3.62
CA SER A 15 -14.86 -12.24 -2.23
C SER A 15 -13.64 -12.32 -1.31
N ILE A 16 -12.42 -12.36 -1.85
CA ILE A 16 -11.18 -12.44 -1.07
C ILE A 16 -11.07 -11.25 -0.12
N ARG A 17 -10.80 -11.54 1.15
CA ARG A 17 -10.52 -10.52 2.17
C ARG A 17 -9.07 -10.05 2.08
N ILE A 18 -8.89 -8.74 2.18
CA ILE A 18 -7.60 -8.07 2.20
C ILE A 18 -7.43 -7.43 3.58
N TYR A 19 -6.36 -7.81 4.27
CA TYR A 19 -5.94 -7.22 5.55
C TYR A 19 -4.71 -6.34 5.31
N PRO A 20 -4.88 -5.01 5.24
CA PRO A 20 -3.77 -4.11 4.96
C PRO A 20 -2.83 -3.97 6.17
N GLY A 21 -1.54 -3.71 5.91
CA GLY A 21 -0.57 -3.46 6.99
C GLY A 21 -0.74 -2.10 7.69
N HIS A 22 -1.56 -1.20 7.15
CA HIS A 22 -1.82 0.13 7.69
C HIS A 22 -3.29 0.53 7.50
N GLY A 23 -3.78 1.39 8.41
CA GLY A 23 -5.12 1.98 8.37
C GLY A 23 -5.10 3.50 8.22
N SER A 24 -6.27 4.11 8.45
CA SER A 24 -6.46 5.57 8.41
C SER A 24 -5.43 6.31 9.29
N GLY A 25 -4.91 7.43 8.79
CA GLY A 25 -3.91 8.26 9.48
C GLY A 25 -2.45 7.87 9.23
N SER A 26 -2.16 6.75 8.57
CA SER A 26 -0.78 6.41 8.19
C SER A 26 -0.24 7.33 7.09
N ALA A 27 1.01 7.77 7.25
CA ALA A 27 1.74 8.57 6.27
C ALA A 27 2.08 7.81 4.97
N CYS A 28 1.90 6.48 4.96
CA CYS A 28 2.28 5.62 3.83
C CYS A 28 1.29 5.62 2.66
N GLY A 29 0.13 6.28 2.77
CA GLY A 29 -0.88 6.28 1.70
C GLY A 29 -1.73 7.55 1.66
N LYS A 30 -2.10 7.96 0.44
CA LYS A 30 -2.82 9.21 0.17
C LYS A 30 -4.25 9.23 0.76
N SER A 31 -4.93 8.08 0.76
CA SER A 31 -6.31 7.95 1.24
C SER A 31 -6.57 6.51 1.70
N ILE A 32 -6.17 6.20 2.93
CA ILE A 32 -6.41 4.89 3.54
C ILE A 32 -7.73 4.96 4.32
N GLY A 33 -8.68 4.08 3.95
CA GLY A 33 -9.98 3.99 4.61
C GLY A 33 -9.89 3.55 6.07
N ALA A 34 -10.95 3.81 6.83
CA ALA A 34 -11.12 3.26 8.16
C ALA A 34 -11.56 1.77 8.08
N GLY A 35 -11.08 0.94 9.02
CA GLY A 35 -11.45 -0.47 9.12
C GLY A 35 -10.26 -1.43 9.15
N ASN A 36 -10.53 -2.67 9.55
CA ASN A 36 -9.49 -3.70 9.75
C ASN A 36 -9.26 -4.58 8.52
N PHE A 37 -10.22 -4.62 7.59
CA PHE A 37 -10.14 -5.39 6.35
C PHE A 37 -11.09 -4.83 5.29
N CYS A 38 -10.93 -5.27 4.05
CA CYS A 38 -11.88 -5.06 2.95
C CYS A 38 -11.96 -6.32 2.08
N THR A 39 -12.75 -6.28 1.00
CA THR A 39 -12.71 -7.32 -0.04
C THR A 39 -12.07 -6.81 -1.32
N LEU A 40 -11.50 -7.72 -2.11
CA LEU A 40 -10.94 -7.39 -3.42
C LEU A 40 -11.99 -6.78 -4.35
N GLY A 41 -13.24 -7.27 -4.31
CA GLY A 41 -14.35 -6.71 -5.06
C GLY A 41 -14.64 -5.25 -4.68
N ALA A 42 -14.60 -4.93 -3.39
CA ALA A 42 -14.75 -3.55 -2.93
C ALA A 42 -13.60 -2.64 -3.39
N GLN A 43 -12.37 -3.16 -3.45
CA GLN A 43 -11.21 -2.43 -4.00
C GLN A 43 -11.36 -2.23 -5.52
N ASN A 44 -11.75 -3.26 -6.26
CA ASN A 44 -12.04 -3.14 -7.69
C ASN A 44 -13.11 -2.08 -7.97
N ALA A 45 -14.15 -1.99 -7.13
CA ALA A 45 -15.25 -1.05 -7.28
C ALA A 45 -14.86 0.40 -6.93
N ASN A 46 -14.10 0.61 -5.86
CA ASN A 46 -13.96 1.95 -5.26
C ASN A 46 -12.54 2.53 -5.25
N ASN A 47 -11.50 1.70 -5.39
CA ASN A 47 -10.11 2.17 -5.29
C ASN A 47 -9.66 2.80 -6.62
N TYR A 48 -9.27 4.07 -6.59
CA TYR A 48 -8.82 4.79 -7.79
C TYR A 48 -7.63 4.11 -8.48
N GLY A 49 -6.72 3.48 -7.72
CA GLY A 49 -5.56 2.76 -8.24
C GLY A 49 -5.93 1.55 -9.10
N PHE A 50 -7.15 1.03 -8.96
CA PHE A 50 -7.66 -0.07 -9.78
C PHE A 50 -8.31 0.41 -11.09
N LYS A 51 -8.49 1.71 -11.29
CA LYS A 51 -9.25 2.26 -12.43
C LYS A 51 -8.41 2.56 -13.67
N PHE A 52 -7.09 2.63 -13.53
CA PHE A 52 -6.21 2.92 -14.65
C PHE A 52 -6.05 1.71 -15.59
N ALA A 53 -6.17 1.98 -16.89
CA ALA A 53 -5.87 1.04 -17.97
C ALA A 53 -4.48 1.27 -18.57
N ASP A 54 -3.97 2.50 -18.48
CA ASP A 54 -2.64 2.90 -18.94
C ASP A 54 -1.65 2.97 -17.76
N LYS A 55 -0.42 2.50 -17.99
CA LYS A 55 0.59 2.37 -16.94
C LYS A 55 1.24 3.72 -16.62
N GLU A 56 1.47 4.55 -17.63
CA GLU A 56 2.08 5.86 -17.52
C GLU A 56 1.15 6.82 -16.77
N GLU A 57 -0.14 6.80 -17.07
CA GLU A 57 -1.17 7.54 -16.34
C GLU A 57 -1.25 7.09 -14.87
N PHE A 58 -1.23 5.77 -14.63
CA PHE A 58 -1.20 5.22 -13.28
C PHE A 58 0.01 5.76 -12.48
N ILE A 59 1.21 5.71 -13.07
CA ILE A 59 2.44 6.17 -12.41
C ILE A 59 2.33 7.65 -12.07
N LYS A 60 1.90 8.49 -13.02
CA LYS A 60 1.70 9.93 -12.79
C LYS A 60 0.71 10.18 -11.64
N ALA A 61 -0.42 9.49 -11.64
CA ALA A 61 -1.46 9.68 -10.64
C ALA A 61 -1.00 9.24 -9.24
N VAL A 62 -0.37 8.07 -9.13
CA VAL A 62 0.07 7.50 -7.85
C VAL A 62 1.28 8.23 -7.28
N ALA A 63 2.22 8.68 -8.11
CA ALA A 63 3.39 9.43 -7.66
C ALA A 63 3.05 10.89 -7.27
N SER A 64 1.89 11.40 -7.66
CA SER A 64 1.48 12.78 -7.36
C SER A 64 1.05 12.97 -5.90
N ASN A 65 1.43 14.10 -5.31
CA ASN A 65 1.00 14.53 -3.98
C ASN A 65 1.35 13.54 -2.85
N ILE A 66 2.49 12.85 -2.97
CA ILE A 66 3.01 12.02 -1.89
C ILE A 66 3.72 12.94 -0.88
N PRO A 67 3.36 12.89 0.41
CA PRO A 67 4.05 13.67 1.44
C PRO A 67 5.49 13.20 1.59
N LYS A 68 6.37 14.11 2.04
CA LYS A 68 7.75 13.71 2.36
C LYS A 68 7.73 12.63 3.46
N PRO A 69 8.54 11.56 3.32
CA PRO A 69 8.62 10.54 4.35
C PRO A 69 9.13 11.16 5.66
N PRO A 70 8.67 10.67 6.82
CA PRO A 70 9.22 11.07 8.10
C PRO A 70 10.74 10.79 8.17
N ARG A 71 11.48 11.60 8.93
CA ARG A 71 12.96 11.48 9.01
C ARG A 71 13.43 10.10 9.47
N TYR A 72 12.68 9.44 10.36
CA TYR A 72 13.02 8.13 10.89
C TYR A 72 12.85 7.00 9.86
N PHE A 73 12.11 7.22 8.76
CA PHE A 73 11.75 6.17 7.81
C PHE A 73 12.98 5.47 7.20
N PHE A 74 14.02 6.23 6.87
CA PHE A 74 15.25 5.67 6.29
C PHE A 74 16.07 4.88 7.31
N PHE A 75 16.00 5.25 8.59
CA PHE A 75 16.61 4.47 9.66
C PHE A 75 15.89 3.14 9.82
N ASP A 76 14.56 3.16 9.94
CA ASP A 76 13.73 1.95 10.08
C ASP A 76 13.90 1.02 8.88
N ALA A 77 13.91 1.55 7.66
CA ALA A 77 14.13 0.76 6.45
C ALA A 77 15.50 0.06 6.47
N GLY A 78 16.55 0.77 6.89
CA GLY A 78 17.89 0.21 7.04
C GLY A 78 17.98 -0.85 8.14
N LEU A 79 17.30 -0.63 9.27
CA LEU A 79 17.23 -1.59 10.37
C LEU A 79 16.48 -2.86 9.96
N ASN A 80 15.30 -2.72 9.33
CA ASN A 80 14.50 -3.84 8.84
C ASN A 80 15.25 -4.68 7.80
N GLN A 81 16.09 -4.06 6.97
CA GLN A 81 16.93 -4.78 6.01
C GLN A 81 18.05 -5.59 6.68
N LYS A 82 18.68 -5.03 7.72
CA LYS A 82 19.81 -5.66 8.43
C LYS A 82 19.36 -6.70 9.46
N GLY A 83 18.10 -6.61 9.91
CA GLY A 83 17.60 -7.29 11.08
C GLY A 83 17.85 -6.46 12.34
N ALA A 84 16.83 -6.37 13.20
CA ALA A 84 16.94 -5.73 14.50
C ALA A 84 17.45 -6.72 15.55
N ASP A 85 18.11 -6.21 16.60
CA ASP A 85 18.47 -7.02 17.75
C ASP A 85 17.23 -7.56 18.46
N SER A 86 17.38 -8.73 19.08
CA SER A 86 16.33 -9.28 19.94
C SER A 86 16.05 -8.29 21.07
N TYR A 87 14.76 -8.06 21.34
CA TYR A 87 14.32 -7.22 22.45
C TYR A 87 14.95 -7.61 23.80
N GLN A 88 15.25 -8.89 24.00
CA GLN A 88 15.88 -9.38 25.24
C GLN A 88 17.35 -8.94 25.42
N LYS A 89 18.00 -8.43 24.37
CA LYS A 89 19.39 -7.93 24.41
C LYS A 89 19.48 -6.42 24.58
N VAL A 90 18.35 -5.71 24.62
CA VAL A 90 18.26 -4.24 24.72
C VAL A 90 17.94 -3.82 26.15
#